data_AF-I7IVS9-F1
#
_entry.id   AF-I7IVS9-F1
#
_cell.length_a   1.000
_cell.length_b   1.000
_cell.length_c   1.000
_cell.angle_alpha   90.00
_cell.angle_beta   90.00
_cell.angle_gamma   90.00
#
_symmetry.space_group_name_H-M   'P 1'
#
loop_
_entity.id
_entity.type
_entity.pdbx_description
1 polymer ?
#
loop_
_entity_poly.entity_id
_entity_poly.type
_entity_poly.pdbx_seq_one_letter_code
_entity_poly.pdbx_strand_id
1 'polypeptide(L)'
;MSEVLREEFMKPLNLSAYAVAKAIDVPTLRILDILHDKRKIAVDTSVRLGKLFGVSPKFFLNIQNDIELRNAEIRNSKEYDQIKQIRFA
;
A
#
# COMPACT_ATOMS: atom_id res chain seq x y z
N MET A 1 -3.90 -1.54 -3.58
CA MET A 1 -2.45 -1.70 -3.33
C MET A 1 -1.95 -3.02 -3.89
N SER A 2 -2.60 -4.15 -3.56
CA SER A 2 -2.32 -5.47 -4.16
C SER A 2 -2.14 -5.43 -5.69
N GLU A 3 -3.02 -4.73 -6.39
CA GLU A 3 -2.97 -4.49 -7.84
C GLU A 3 -1.67 -3.81 -8.27
N VAL A 4 -1.30 -2.67 -7.66
CA VAL A 4 -0.06 -1.96 -7.98
C VAL A 4 1.17 -2.86 -7.76
N LEU A 5 1.26 -3.56 -6.62
CA LEU A 5 2.38 -4.47 -6.37
C LEU A 5 2.46 -5.58 -7.44
N ARG A 6 1.30 -6.12 -7.85
CA ARG A 6 1.23 -7.21 -8.81
C ARG A 6 1.53 -6.76 -10.24
N GLU A 7 0.83 -5.75 -10.72
CA GLU A 7 0.81 -5.32 -12.12
C GLU A 7 2.03 -4.47 -12.48
N GLU A 8 2.45 -3.58 -11.58
CA GLU A 8 3.53 -2.60 -11.88
C GLU A 8 4.92 -3.13 -11.52
N PHE A 9 5.02 -4.09 -10.59
CA PHE A 9 6.31 -4.58 -10.11
C PHE A 9 6.51 -6.08 -10.33
N MET A 10 5.60 -6.93 -9.87
CA MET A 10 5.82 -8.38 -9.91
C MET A 10 5.71 -8.96 -11.32
N LYS A 11 4.65 -8.64 -12.08
CA LYS A 11 4.45 -9.16 -13.43
C LYS A 11 5.55 -8.72 -14.42
N PRO A 12 5.95 -7.43 -14.50
CA PRO A 12 6.97 -6.99 -15.45
C PRO A 12 8.34 -7.63 -15.17
N LEU A 13 8.63 -7.95 -13.90
CA LEU A 13 9.87 -8.59 -13.48
C LEU A 13 9.78 -10.12 -13.38
N ASN A 14 8.64 -10.71 -13.75
CA ASN A 14 8.36 -12.15 -13.63
C ASN A 14 8.65 -12.72 -12.22
N LEU A 15 8.28 -11.96 -11.18
CA LEU A 15 8.51 -12.33 -9.78
C LEU A 15 7.29 -13.03 -9.17
N SER A 16 7.53 -14.16 -8.53
CA SER A 16 6.53 -14.83 -7.68
C SER A 16 6.45 -14.17 -6.29
N ALA A 17 5.37 -14.41 -5.56
CA ALA A 17 5.24 -13.95 -4.16
C ALA A 17 6.37 -14.49 -3.28
N TYR A 18 6.81 -15.74 -3.54
CA TYR A 18 7.97 -16.34 -2.89
C TYR A 18 9.27 -15.59 -3.21
N ALA A 19 9.50 -15.24 -4.49
CA ALA A 19 10.69 -14.52 -4.90
C ALA A 19 10.79 -13.15 -4.23
N VAL A 20 9.67 -12.39 -4.19
CA VAL A 20 9.60 -11.11 -3.48
C VAL A 20 9.87 -11.29 -1.99
N ALA A 21 9.19 -12.24 -1.35
CA ALA A 21 9.33 -12.48 0.08
C ALA A 21 10.77 -12.87 0.47
N LYS A 22 11.39 -13.74 -0.32
CA LYS A 22 12.79 -14.14 -0.14
C LYS A 22 13.74 -12.96 -0.33
N ALA A 23 13.52 -12.13 -1.35
CA ALA A 23 14.37 -10.98 -1.64
C ALA A 23 14.32 -9.89 -0.55
N ILE A 24 13.19 -9.77 0.15
CA ILE A 24 13.04 -8.81 1.25
C ILE A 24 13.15 -9.41 2.66
N ASP A 25 13.53 -10.68 2.76
CA ASP A 25 13.68 -11.41 4.02
C ASP A 25 12.44 -11.35 4.92
N VAL A 26 11.30 -11.81 4.39
CA VAL A 26 10.04 -11.97 5.14
C VAL A 26 9.35 -13.29 4.82
N PRO A 27 8.43 -13.78 5.68
CA PRO A 27 7.63 -14.97 5.35
C PRO A 27 6.79 -14.76 4.08
N THR A 28 6.75 -15.75 3.18
CA THR A 28 5.95 -15.71 1.94
C THR A 28 4.49 -15.37 2.18
N LEU A 29 3.92 -15.87 3.30
CA LEU A 29 2.54 -15.59 3.68
C LEU A 29 2.27 -14.08 3.85
N ARG A 30 3.26 -13.29 4.29
CA ARG A 30 3.13 -11.83 4.38
C ARG A 30 2.86 -11.19 3.03
N ILE A 31 3.56 -11.62 1.97
CA ILE A 31 3.33 -11.11 0.61
C ILE A 31 2.01 -11.63 0.06
N LEU A 32 1.69 -12.91 0.27
CA LEU A 32 0.41 -13.48 -0.16
C LEU A 32 -0.79 -12.78 0.48
N ASP A 33 -0.73 -12.45 1.77
CA ASP A 33 -1.81 -11.73 2.45
C ASP A 33 -1.99 -10.31 1.90
N ILE A 34 -0.90 -9.63 1.55
CA ILE A 34 -0.95 -8.31 0.89
C ILE A 34 -1.57 -8.43 -0.51
N LEU A 35 -1.18 -9.46 -1.27
CA LEU A 35 -1.65 -9.69 -2.63
C LEU A 35 -3.12 -10.14 -2.72
N HIS A 36 -3.69 -10.61 -1.61
CA HIS A 36 -5.11 -10.96 -1.49
C HIS A 36 -5.90 -9.95 -0.64
N ASP A 37 -5.33 -8.76 -0.39
CA ASP A 37 -5.94 -7.69 0.39
C ASP A 37 -6.40 -8.11 1.81
N LYS A 38 -5.81 -9.19 2.36
CA LYS A 38 -6.03 -9.66 3.74
C LYS A 38 -5.20 -8.88 4.75
N ARG A 39 -4.16 -8.17 4.29
CA ARG A 39 -3.25 -7.39 5.11
C ARG A 39 -2.83 -6.10 4.42
N LYS A 40 -2.86 -5.01 5.18
CA LYS A 40 -2.25 -3.73 4.79
C LYS A 40 -0.71 -3.79 4.84
N ILE A 41 -0.07 -3.01 3.98
CA ILE A 41 1.38 -2.80 4.03
C ILE A 41 1.72 -2.01 5.30
N ALA A 42 2.58 -2.59 6.14
CA ALA A 42 3.17 -1.94 7.30
C ALA A 42 4.43 -1.15 6.89
N VAL A 43 4.90 -0.25 7.76
CA VAL A 43 6.08 0.60 7.54
C VAL A 43 7.32 -0.23 7.18
N ASP A 44 7.64 -1.27 7.96
CA ASP A 44 8.78 -2.15 7.69
C ASP A 44 8.70 -2.79 6.29
N THR A 45 7.53 -3.32 5.91
CA THR A 45 7.33 -3.90 4.57
C THR A 45 7.50 -2.84 3.46
N SER A 46 7.00 -1.62 3.65
CA SER A 46 7.14 -0.54 2.66
C SER A 46 8.61 -0.14 2.47
N VAL A 47 9.38 -0.02 3.56
CA VAL A 47 10.82 0.26 3.51
C VAL A 47 11.55 -0.83 2.72
N ARG A 48 11.23 -2.10 3.02
CA ARG A 48 11.83 -3.26 2.37
C ARG A 48 11.51 -3.35 0.88
N LEU A 49 10.25 -3.21 0.50
CA LEU A 49 9.82 -3.20 -0.90
C LEU A 49 10.40 -2.00 -1.65
N GLY A 50 10.49 -0.84 -1.01
CA GLY A 50 11.13 0.36 -1.57
C GLY A 50 12.58 0.10 -1.94
N LYS A 51 13.35 -0.53 -1.03
CA LYS A 51 14.72 -0.96 -1.31
C LYS A 51 14.80 -1.98 -2.45
N LEU A 52 13.92 -2.98 -2.47
CA LEU A 52 13.92 -4.02 -3.50
C LEU A 52 13.66 -3.45 -4.90
N PHE A 53 12.65 -2.59 -5.03
CA PHE A 53 12.17 -2.11 -6.32
C PHE A 53 12.75 -0.74 -6.73
N GLY A 54 13.67 -0.17 -5.95
CA GLY A 54 14.31 1.10 -6.28
C GLY A 54 13.37 2.31 -6.20
N VAL A 55 12.35 2.26 -5.33
CA VAL A 55 11.40 3.35 -5.10
C VAL A 55 11.52 3.90 -3.68
N SER A 56 10.94 5.07 -3.43
CA SER A 56 10.93 5.68 -2.09
C SER A 56 10.35 4.72 -1.03
N PRO A 57 10.91 4.65 0.19
CA PRO A 57 10.35 3.87 1.29
C PRO A 57 8.88 4.20 1.63
N LYS A 58 8.39 5.39 1.23
CA LYS A 58 7.01 5.83 1.43
C LYS A 58 6.07 5.44 0.29
N PHE A 59 6.58 4.99 -0.86
CA PHE A 59 5.81 4.80 -2.08
C PHE A 59 4.56 3.95 -1.87
N PHE A 60 4.74 2.75 -1.32
CA PHE A 60 3.63 1.80 -1.13
C PHE A 60 2.64 2.26 -0.06
N LEU A 61 3.12 2.88 1.03
CA LEU A 61 2.27 3.48 2.04
C LEU A 61 1.43 4.63 1.49
N ASN A 62 2.02 5.50 0.66
CA ASN A 62 1.29 6.61 0.06
C ASN A 62 0.14 6.10 -0.81
N ILE A 63 0.40 5.11 -1.67
CA ILE A 63 -0.66 4.51 -2.51
C ILE A 63 -1.76 3.87 -1.64
N GLN A 64 -1.38 3.14 -0.60
CA GLN A 64 -2.37 2.58 0.32
C GLN A 64 -3.21 3.67 0.98
N ASN A 65 -2.57 4.73 1.48
CA ASN A 65 -3.24 5.83 2.15
C ASN A 65 -4.15 6.60 1.20
N ASP A 66 -3.72 6.87 -0.04
CA ASP A 66 -4.52 7.56 -1.05
C ASP A 66 -5.80 6.79 -1.39
N ILE A 67 -5.69 5.45 -1.52
CA ILE A 67 -6.85 4.58 -1.73
C ILE A 67 -7.78 4.63 -0.51
N GLU A 68 -7.23 4.56 0.70
CA GLU A 68 -8.01 4.60 1.93
C GLU A 68 -8.72 5.94 2.13
N LEU A 69 -8.03 7.06 1.89
CA LEU A 69 -8.60 8.40 1.95
C LEU A 69 -9.74 8.57 0.94
N ARG A 70 -9.52 8.23 -0.33
CA ARG A 70 -10.56 8.28 -1.36
C ARG A 70 -11.78 7.45 -0.97
N ASN A 71 -11.56 6.23 -0.48
CA ASN A 71 -12.65 5.35 -0.07
C ASN A 71 -13.40 5.89 1.17
N ALA A 72 -12.70 6.56 2.08
CA ALA A 72 -13.31 7.20 3.25
C ALA A 72 -14.14 8.42 2.84
N GLU A 73 -13.60 9.29 1.98
CA GLU A 73 -14.30 10.46 1.43
C GLU A 73 -15.59 10.05 0.71
N ILE A 74 -15.55 9.02 -0.12
CA ILE A 74 -16.74 8.53 -0.83
C ILE A 74 -17.77 7.97 0.16
N ARG A 75 -17.34 7.16 1.12
CA ARG A 75 -18.24 6.46 2.06
C ARG A 75 -18.92 7.42 3.02
N ASN A 76 -18.18 8.44 3.48
CA ASN A 76 -18.61 9.33 4.55
C ASN A 76 -18.84 10.78 4.06
N SER A 77 -18.95 11.01 2.75
CA SER A 77 -19.03 12.35 2.16
C SER A 77 -20.05 13.25 2.87
N LYS A 78 -21.30 12.78 3.06
CA LYS A 78 -22.34 13.57 3.72
C LYS A 78 -21.98 13.98 5.14
N GLU A 79 -21.28 13.13 5.89
CA GLU A 79 -20.85 13.42 7.26
C GLU A 79 -19.70 14.43 7.25
N TYR A 80 -18.72 14.23 6.37
CA TYR A 80 -17.57 15.13 6.22
C TYR A 80 -17.98 16.53 5.73
N ASP A 81 -18.99 16.62 4.86
CA ASP A 81 -19.52 17.90 4.38
C ASP A 81 -20.12 18.78 5.48
N GLN A 82 -20.53 18.19 6.62
CA GLN A 82 -21.05 18.95 7.77
C GLN A 82 -19.94 19.48 8.69
N ILE A 83 -18.69 19.05 8.52
CA ILE A 83 -17.57 19.46 9.37
C ILE A 83 -17.15 20.89 8.99
N LYS A 84 -17.25 21.81 9.95
CA LYS A 84 -16.89 23.21 9.74
C LYS A 84 -15.40 23.44 9.97
N GLN A 85 -14.74 24.09 9.02
CA GLN A 85 -13.35 24.51 9.16
C GLN A 85 -13.22 25.59 10.25
N ILE A 86 -12.29 25.37 11.19
CA ILE A 86 -11.90 26.42 12.15
C ILE A 86 -11.00 27.42 11.43
N ARG A 87 -11.36 28.71 11.50
CA ARG A 87 -10.51 29.81 11.04
C ARG A 87 -9.87 30.47 12.25
N PHE A 88 -8.55 30.51 12.29
CA PHE A 88 -7.83 31.34 13.24
C PHE A 88 -7.72 32.75 12.65
N ALA A 89 -8.08 33.75 13.46
CA ALA A 89 -7.99 35.17 13.12
C ALA A 89 -6.56 35.69 13.25
#